data_AF-X0TGC8-F1
#
_entry.id   AF-X0TGC8-F1
#
_cell.length_a   1.000
_cell.length_b   1.000
_cell.length_c   1.000
_cell.angle_alpha   90.00
_cell.angle_beta   90.00
_cell.angle_gamma   90.00
#
_symmetry.space_group_name_H-M   'P 1'
#
loop_
_entity.id
_entity.type
_entity.pdbx_description
1 polymer ?
#
loop_
_entity_poly.entity_id
_entity_poly.type
_entity_poly.pdbx_seq_one_letter_code
_entity_poly.pdbx_strand_id
1 'polypeptide(L)'
;DHCADLINLRVDNIFRTSPVRRYDRSPYRDFIAAFLTNVDRGGTGMDAFMRRVLGMYYVNGVDIVVDKEAAPAVRARNLAQERQLGLLPYLHAFGPLERLDWACDHAGRYLWARYDLGEVPPADEWAEATGTRQYLTVTPDRWRLYEVAGVGDGDRTTVQAGPTVLGVCPAVPFYFKEST
;
A
#
# COMPACT_ATOMS: atom_id res chain seq x y z
N ASP A 1 -3.05 -26.27 -12.51
CA ASP A 1 -4.10 -25.34 -12.98
C ASP A 1 -3.45 -24.56 -14.09
N HIS A 2 -3.89 -24.75 -15.34
CA HIS A 2 -3.18 -24.25 -16.52
C HIS A 2 -3.00 -22.73 -16.52
N CYS A 3 -3.95 -21.97 -15.97
CA CYS A 3 -3.85 -20.52 -15.87
C CYS A 3 -2.77 -20.11 -14.86
N ALA A 4 -2.77 -20.74 -13.68
CA ALA A 4 -1.76 -20.50 -12.66
C ALA A 4 -0.35 -20.86 -13.16
N ASP A 5 -0.21 -21.97 -13.89
CA ASP A 5 1.07 -22.43 -14.43
C ASP A 5 1.66 -21.44 -15.45
N LEU A 6 0.81 -20.88 -16.32
CA LEU A 6 1.21 -19.86 -17.30
C LEU A 6 1.63 -18.54 -16.64
N ILE A 7 0.89 -18.09 -15.62
CA ILE A 7 1.22 -16.87 -14.86
C ILE A 7 2.56 -17.07 -14.14
N ASN A 8 2.73 -18.20 -13.45
CA ASN A 8 3.96 -18.52 -12.74
C ASN A 8 5.16 -18.56 -13.70
N LEU A 9 5.03 -19.21 -14.85
CA LEU A 9 6.08 -19.24 -15.87
C LEU A 9 6.49 -17.82 -16.31
N ARG A 10 5.53 -16.92 -16.50
CA ARG A 10 5.79 -15.55 -16.94
C ARG A 10 6.43 -14.69 -15.85
N VAL A 11 5.93 -14.79 -14.62
CA VAL A 11 6.50 -14.12 -13.44
C VAL A 11 7.94 -14.59 -13.22
N ASP A 12 8.18 -15.90 -13.25
CA ASP A 12 9.49 -16.49 -13.03
C ASP A 12 10.49 -16.11 -14.13
N ASN A 13 10.03 -16.03 -15.37
CA ASN A 13 10.88 -15.57 -16.47
C ASN A 13 11.28 -14.10 -16.33
N ILE A 14 10.36 -13.22 -15.89
CA ILE A 14 10.66 -11.79 -15.65
C ILE A 14 11.64 -11.64 -14.48
N PHE A 15 11.45 -12.39 -13.40
CA PHE A 15 12.31 -12.35 -12.21
C PHE A 15 13.50 -13.31 -12.27
N ARG A 16 13.74 -13.97 -13.41
CA ARG A 16 14.93 -14.83 -13.62
C ARG A 16 16.23 -14.06 -13.39
N THR A 17 16.19 -12.76 -13.64
CA THR A 17 17.25 -11.83 -13.28
C THR A 17 16.61 -10.67 -12.52
N SER A 18 16.99 -10.52 -11.25
CA SER A 18 16.50 -9.42 -10.42
C SER A 18 16.74 -8.07 -11.10
N PRO A 19 15.77 -7.13 -11.04
CA PRO A 19 15.95 -5.78 -11.59
C PRO A 19 17.15 -5.08 -10.94
N VAL A 20 18.04 -4.56 -11.79
CA VAL A 20 19.20 -3.80 -11.33
C VAL A 20 18.74 -2.41 -10.89
N ARG A 21 18.85 -2.13 -9.58
CA ARG A 21 18.55 -0.83 -8.99
C ARG A 21 19.87 -0.08 -8.75
N ARG A 22 20.08 1.04 -9.44
CA ARG A 22 21.26 1.89 -9.28
C ARG A 22 20.90 3.14 -8.48
N TYR A 23 21.44 3.24 -7.27
CA TYR A 23 21.24 4.36 -6.36
C TYR A 23 22.52 4.71 -5.58
N ASP A 24 23.67 4.23 -6.05
CA ASP A 24 25.01 4.45 -5.49
C ASP A 24 25.37 5.94 -5.38
N ARG A 25 24.89 6.75 -6.33
CA ARG A 25 25.11 8.21 -6.36
C ARG A 25 24.09 9.00 -5.54
N SER A 26 23.09 8.35 -4.93
CA SER A 26 22.05 9.04 -4.16
C SER A 26 22.57 9.41 -2.76
N PRO A 27 22.30 10.64 -2.27
CA PRO A 27 22.55 10.98 -0.86
C PRO A 27 21.69 10.16 0.11
N TYR A 28 20.69 9.43 -0.39
CA TYR A 28 19.79 8.57 0.38
C TYR A 28 20.08 7.07 0.19
N ARG A 29 21.26 6.69 -0.34
CA ARG A 29 21.56 5.29 -0.68
C ARG A 29 21.32 4.29 0.47
N ASP A 30 21.71 4.65 1.69
CA ASP A 30 21.62 3.75 2.85
C ASP A 30 20.15 3.59 3.29
N PHE A 31 19.37 4.67 3.19
CA PHE A 31 17.93 4.66 3.43
C PHE A 31 17.18 3.83 2.38
N ILE A 32 17.53 4.01 1.10
CA ILE A 32 16.95 3.23 0.00
C ILE A 32 17.30 1.75 0.17
N ALA A 33 18.55 1.42 0.52
CA ALA A 33 18.97 0.05 0.79
C ALA A 33 18.16 -0.59 1.92
N ALA A 34 17.96 0.12 3.04
CA ALA A 34 17.18 -0.37 4.17
C ALA A 34 15.70 -0.58 3.82
N PHE A 35 15.11 0.34 3.05
CA PHE A 35 13.75 0.18 2.54
C PHE A 35 13.63 -1.04 1.62
N LEU A 36 14.56 -1.23 0.70
CA LEU A 36 14.52 -2.35 -0.26
C LEU A 36 14.64 -3.73 0.38
N THR A 37 15.24 -3.83 1.57
CA THR A 37 15.31 -5.11 2.32
C THR A 37 14.05 -5.42 3.10
N ASN A 38 13.21 -4.43 3.42
CA ASN A 38 11.97 -4.61 4.14
C ASN A 38 10.93 -3.57 3.71
N VAL A 39 10.20 -3.85 2.62
CA VAL A 39 9.29 -2.88 2.01
C VAL A 39 7.91 -2.87 2.65
N ASP A 40 7.49 -3.92 3.34
CA ASP A 40 6.16 -4.06 3.93
C ASP A 40 6.17 -4.12 5.47
N ARG A 41 7.34 -3.87 6.08
CA ARG A 41 7.64 -4.04 7.52
C ARG A 41 7.55 -5.48 8.04
N GLY A 42 7.09 -6.44 7.24
CA GLY A 42 7.06 -7.86 7.55
C GLY A 42 8.37 -8.60 7.30
N GLY A 43 9.41 -7.90 6.84
CA GLY A 43 10.69 -8.48 6.44
C GLY A 43 10.75 -8.88 4.97
N THR A 44 9.79 -8.46 4.15
CA THR A 44 9.76 -8.79 2.72
C THR A 44 10.67 -7.83 1.95
N GLY A 45 11.66 -8.36 1.25
CA GLY A 45 12.47 -7.59 0.31
C GLY A 45 11.69 -7.17 -0.94
N MET A 46 12.10 -6.09 -1.59
CA MET A 46 11.43 -5.51 -2.75
C MET A 46 11.18 -6.51 -3.89
N ASP A 47 12.13 -7.38 -4.19
CA ASP A 47 11.96 -8.36 -5.28
C ASP A 47 10.88 -9.40 -4.95
N ALA A 48 10.85 -9.90 -3.72
CA ALA A 48 9.82 -10.84 -3.27
C ALA A 48 8.44 -10.17 -3.26
N PHE A 49 8.36 -8.92 -2.79
CA PHE A 49 7.14 -8.13 -2.81
C PHE A 49 6.62 -7.95 -4.25
N MET A 50 7.47 -7.48 -5.16
CA MET A 50 7.07 -7.24 -6.55
C MET A 50 6.74 -8.53 -7.31
N ARG A 51 7.39 -9.66 -7.00
CA ARG A 51 7.05 -10.96 -7.58
C ARG A 51 5.64 -11.39 -7.18
N ARG A 52 5.26 -11.19 -5.91
CA ARG A 52 3.89 -11.44 -5.41
C ARG A 52 2.87 -10.51 -6.09
N VAL A 53 3.16 -9.22 -6.15
CA VAL A 53 2.32 -8.20 -6.81
C VAL A 53 2.09 -8.54 -8.29
N LEU A 54 3.13 -9.00 -9.00
CA LEU A 54 3.01 -9.33 -10.43
C LEU A 54 2.06 -10.51 -10.69
N GLY A 55 1.99 -11.48 -9.77
CA GLY A 55 0.99 -12.55 -9.84
C GLY A 55 -0.43 -12.00 -9.81
N MET A 56 -0.74 -11.12 -8.85
CA MET A 56 -2.04 -10.45 -8.75
C MET A 56 -2.34 -9.56 -9.96
N TYR A 57 -1.33 -8.86 -10.48
CA TYR A 57 -1.44 -8.01 -11.65
C TYR A 57 -2.01 -8.76 -12.86
N TYR A 58 -1.50 -9.98 -13.13
CA TYR A 58 -1.95 -10.76 -14.29
C TYR A 58 -3.41 -11.23 -14.20
N VAL A 59 -3.95 -11.34 -12.99
CA VAL A 59 -5.33 -11.79 -12.79
C VAL A 59 -6.28 -10.60 -12.82
N ASN A 60 -6.07 -9.61 -11.94
CA ASN A 60 -7.07 -8.56 -11.73
C ASN A 60 -6.48 -7.14 -11.62
N GLY A 61 -5.16 -6.96 -11.78
CA GLY A 61 -4.49 -5.72 -11.43
C GLY A 61 -4.36 -5.50 -9.92
N VAL A 62 -3.62 -4.46 -9.53
CA VAL A 62 -3.25 -4.20 -8.13
C VAL A 62 -2.94 -2.72 -7.94
N ASP A 63 -3.34 -2.17 -6.80
CA ASP A 63 -2.88 -0.87 -6.34
C ASP A 63 -1.72 -1.05 -5.36
N ILE A 64 -0.66 -0.27 -5.53
CA ILE A 64 0.41 -0.18 -4.52
C ILE A 64 0.27 1.16 -3.80
N VAL A 65 0.01 1.12 -2.50
CA VAL A 65 -0.07 2.30 -1.65
C VAL A 65 1.23 2.44 -0.88
N VAL A 66 1.81 3.64 -0.93
CA VAL A 66 2.98 4.02 -0.15
C VAL A 66 2.51 4.77 1.08
N ASP A 67 2.90 4.31 2.27
CA ASP A 67 2.63 5.02 3.51
C ASP A 67 3.91 5.17 4.34
N LYS A 68 3.90 6.10 5.29
CA LYS A 68 4.94 6.31 6.28
C LYS A 68 4.27 6.64 7.59
N GLU A 69 4.48 5.77 8.58
CA GLU A 69 3.92 5.97 9.91
C GLU A 69 4.38 7.31 10.49
N ALA A 70 3.44 8.08 11.01
CA ALA A 70 3.76 9.17 11.92
C ALA A 70 4.03 8.54 13.30
N ALA A 71 5.26 8.66 13.81
CA ALA A 71 5.61 8.06 15.10
C ALA A 71 4.58 8.40 16.19
N PRO A 72 3.94 7.39 16.82
CA PRO A 72 2.72 7.58 17.61
C PRO A 72 2.92 8.42 18.88
N ALA A 73 4.15 8.59 19.37
CA ALA A 73 4.44 9.38 20.57
C ALA A 73 5.44 10.53 20.35
N VAL A 74 6.31 10.46 19.34
CA VAL A 74 7.38 11.43 19.10
C VAL A 74 7.39 11.81 17.63
N ARG A 75 6.83 12.97 17.30
CA ARG A 75 6.97 13.54 15.96
C ARG A 75 8.44 13.84 15.71
N ALA A 76 9.05 13.10 14.77
CA ALA A 76 10.42 13.37 14.36
C ALA A 76 10.51 14.81 13.83
N ARG A 77 11.47 15.58 14.37
CA ARG A 77 11.65 16.99 14.01
C ARG A 77 12.53 17.17 12.77
N ASN A 78 13.34 16.15 12.45
CA ASN A 78 14.26 16.16 11.31
C ASN A 78 14.55 14.74 10.79
N LEU A 79 15.19 14.65 9.61
CA LEU A 79 15.54 13.40 8.94
C LEU A 79 16.46 12.49 9.77
N ALA A 80 17.34 13.07 10.59
CA ALA A 80 18.25 12.28 11.43
C ALA A 80 17.47 11.53 12.53
N GLN A 81 16.48 12.19 13.13
CA GLN A 81 15.61 11.60 14.14
C GLN A 81 14.69 10.53 13.52
N GLU A 82 14.16 10.75 12.32
CA GLU A 82 13.38 9.73 11.60
C GLU A 82 14.19 8.45 11.38
N ARG A 83 15.48 8.58 11.02
CA ARG A 83 16.38 7.45 10.84
C ARG A 83 16.67 6.73 12.15
N GLN A 84 16.88 7.47 13.25
CA GLN A 84 17.06 6.88 14.58
C GLN A 84 15.82 6.12 15.06
N LEU A 85 14.63 6.62 14.74
CA LEU A 85 13.35 5.98 15.06
C LEU A 85 12.97 4.86 14.07
N GLY A 86 13.78 4.61 13.04
CA GLY A 86 13.51 3.59 12.04
C GLY A 86 12.24 3.85 11.21
N LEU A 87 11.82 5.10 11.08
CA LEU A 87 10.62 5.48 10.33
C LEU A 87 10.90 5.43 8.83
N LEU A 88 10.80 4.23 8.27
CA LEU A 88 10.88 3.98 6.83
C LEU A 88 9.46 3.99 6.22
N PRO A 89 9.32 4.45 4.97
CA PRO A 89 8.10 4.20 4.21
C PRO A 89 7.90 2.70 4.04
N TYR A 90 6.66 2.31 3.85
CA TYR A 90 6.27 0.94 3.58
C TYR A 90 5.22 0.88 2.48
N LEU A 91 5.09 -0.29 1.86
CA LEU A 91 4.21 -0.57 0.75
C LEU A 91 3.12 -1.51 1.20
N HIS A 92 1.89 -1.22 0.79
CA HIS A 92 0.77 -2.13 0.84
C HIS A 92 0.28 -2.40 -0.58
N ALA A 93 0.02 -3.66 -0.92
CA ALA A 93 -0.63 -4.03 -2.17
C ALA A 93 -2.11 -4.26 -1.90
N PHE A 94 -3.00 -3.53 -2.56
CA PHE A 94 -4.44 -3.75 -2.51
C PHE A 94 -4.92 -4.40 -3.79
N GLY A 95 -5.63 -5.50 -3.63
CA GLY A 95 -6.39 -6.13 -4.69
C GLY A 95 -7.59 -5.28 -5.12
N PRO A 96 -8.17 -5.58 -6.27
CA PRO A 96 -9.28 -4.79 -6.81
C PRO A 96 -10.58 -4.97 -6.04
N LEU A 97 -10.75 -6.06 -5.29
CA LEU A 97 -11.89 -6.24 -4.39
C LEU A 97 -11.79 -5.38 -3.14
N GLU A 98 -10.57 -5.01 -2.73
CA GLU A 98 -10.33 -4.12 -1.61
C GLU A 98 -10.48 -2.65 -2.06
N ARG A 99 -10.31 -2.34 -3.35
CA ARG A 99 -10.51 -0.98 -3.88
C ARG A 99 -11.99 -0.70 -4.13
N LEU A 100 -12.59 0.12 -3.27
CA LEU A 100 -14.01 0.44 -3.31
C LEU A 100 -14.38 1.58 -4.26
N ASP A 101 -13.58 2.65 -4.24
CA ASP A 101 -13.95 3.90 -4.92
C ASP A 101 -12.69 4.71 -5.22
N TRP A 102 -12.67 5.39 -6.36
CA TRP A 102 -11.50 6.18 -6.77
C TRP A 102 -11.90 7.23 -7.82
N ALA A 103 -11.09 8.28 -7.89
CA ALA A 103 -11.13 9.22 -9.01
C ALA A 103 -9.73 9.34 -9.62
N CYS A 104 -9.67 9.47 -10.94
CA CYS A 104 -8.42 9.66 -11.68
C CYS A 104 -8.47 10.89 -12.60
N ASP A 105 -7.29 11.42 -12.92
CA ASP A 105 -7.14 12.36 -14.03
C ASP A 105 -7.22 11.64 -15.39
N HIS A 106 -7.19 12.41 -16.48
CA HIS A 106 -7.25 11.86 -17.84
C HIS A 106 -6.09 10.89 -18.17
N ALA A 107 -4.96 11.00 -17.46
CA ALA A 107 -3.81 10.11 -17.62
C ALA A 107 -3.96 8.79 -16.84
N GLY A 108 -4.99 8.68 -15.99
CA GLY A 108 -5.21 7.52 -15.11
C GLY A 108 -4.48 7.60 -13.78
N ARG A 109 -3.93 8.77 -13.40
CA ARG A 109 -3.35 8.98 -12.07
C ARG A 109 -4.45 9.25 -11.07
N TYR A 110 -4.40 8.61 -9.90
CA TYR A 110 -5.41 8.84 -8.89
C TYR A 110 -5.36 10.27 -8.33
N LEU A 111 -6.52 10.89 -8.26
CA LEU A 111 -6.80 12.08 -7.46
C LEU A 111 -7.06 11.67 -6.01
N TRP A 112 -7.76 10.54 -5.80
CA TRP A 112 -7.95 9.89 -4.50
C TRP A 112 -8.40 8.45 -4.72
N ALA A 113 -8.18 7.60 -3.71
CA ALA A 113 -8.64 6.21 -3.70
C ALA A 113 -9.12 5.81 -2.30
N ARG A 114 -10.10 4.91 -2.26
CA ARG A 114 -10.67 4.33 -1.04
C ARG A 114 -10.54 2.80 -1.06
N TYR A 115 -10.06 2.26 0.04
CA TYR A 115 -9.84 0.84 0.26
C TYR A 115 -10.67 0.32 1.44
N ASP A 116 -11.23 -0.89 1.30
CA ASP A 116 -11.77 -1.71 2.38
C ASP A 116 -10.62 -2.45 3.05
N LEU A 117 -10.45 -2.25 4.35
CA LEU A 117 -9.47 -2.96 5.18
C LEU A 117 -10.06 -4.21 5.85
N GLY A 118 -11.34 -4.48 5.61
CA GLY A 118 -12.08 -5.59 6.20
C GLY A 118 -12.70 -5.23 7.55
N GLU A 119 -13.16 -6.26 8.23
CA GLU A 119 -13.76 -6.15 9.56
C GLU A 119 -12.70 -5.94 10.63
N VAL A 120 -12.99 -5.05 11.58
CA VAL A 120 -12.15 -4.86 12.76
C VAL A 120 -12.18 -6.15 13.57
N PRO A 121 -11.02 -6.77 13.82
CA PRO A 121 -10.99 -7.98 14.62
C PRO A 121 -11.46 -7.68 16.04
N PRO A 122 -12.15 -8.63 16.70
CA PRO A 122 -12.50 -8.48 18.11
C PRO A 122 -11.24 -8.30 18.97
N ALA A 123 -11.41 -7.64 20.12
CA ALA A 123 -10.29 -7.29 21.00
C ALA A 123 -9.56 -8.52 21.57
N ASP A 124 -10.27 -9.65 21.69
CA ASP A 124 -9.75 -10.95 22.09
C ASP A 124 -10.54 -12.08 21.39
N GLU A 125 -10.06 -13.32 21.53
CA GLU A 125 -10.64 -14.50 20.91
C GLU A 125 -12.04 -14.90 21.44
N TRP A 126 -12.48 -14.30 22.55
CA TRP A 126 -13.78 -14.55 23.17
C TRP A 126 -14.79 -13.43 22.95
N ALA A 127 -14.35 -12.26 22.52
CA ALA A 127 -15.19 -11.12 22.22
C ALA A 127 -15.95 -11.31 20.90
N GLU A 128 -17.21 -10.85 20.88
CA GLU A 128 -18.02 -10.90 19.67
C GLU A 128 -17.53 -9.89 18.63
N ALA A 129 -17.55 -10.29 17.37
CA ALA A 129 -17.29 -9.39 16.26
C ALA A 129 -18.37 -8.30 16.23
N THR A 130 -17.95 -7.05 16.24
CA THR A 130 -18.85 -5.88 16.18
C THR A 130 -19.50 -5.71 14.80
N GLY A 131 -18.97 -6.39 13.77
CA GLY A 131 -19.33 -6.17 12.38
C GLY A 131 -18.91 -4.79 11.85
N THR A 132 -18.04 -4.08 12.58
CA THR A 132 -17.47 -2.80 12.15
C THR A 132 -16.44 -3.04 11.05
N ARG A 133 -16.58 -2.35 9.91
CA ARG A 133 -15.58 -2.38 8.83
C ARG A 133 -14.74 -1.12 8.81
N GLN A 134 -13.46 -1.28 8.50
CA GLN A 134 -12.51 -0.19 8.37
C GLN A 134 -12.26 0.17 6.91
N TYR A 135 -12.18 1.47 6.63
CA TYR A 135 -11.92 1.98 5.29
C TYR A 135 -10.83 3.03 5.32
N LEU A 136 -9.86 2.91 4.41
CA LEU A 136 -8.79 3.87 4.20
C LEU A 136 -9.11 4.73 2.97
N THR A 137 -9.15 6.05 3.13
CA THR A 137 -9.16 6.98 1.98
C THR A 137 -7.87 7.77 1.95
N VAL A 138 -7.20 7.75 0.80
CA VAL A 138 -5.96 8.50 0.55
C VAL A 138 -6.19 9.57 -0.51
N THR A 139 -5.66 10.76 -0.23
CA THR A 139 -5.63 11.93 -1.12
C THR A 139 -4.19 12.45 -1.21
N PRO A 140 -3.89 13.44 -2.07
CA PRO A 140 -2.54 13.96 -2.23
C PRO A 140 -1.99 14.66 -0.99
N ASP A 141 -2.89 15.18 -0.15
CA ASP A 141 -2.61 16.04 0.99
C ASP A 141 -2.91 15.39 2.34
N ARG A 142 -3.62 14.26 2.38
CA ARG A 142 -3.97 13.57 3.63
C ARG A 142 -4.45 12.14 3.43
N TRP A 143 -4.57 11.43 4.53
CA TRP A 143 -5.23 10.15 4.63
C TRP A 143 -6.27 10.18 5.75
N ARG A 144 -7.29 9.33 5.65
CA ARG A 144 -8.36 9.18 6.63
C ARG A 144 -8.75 7.71 6.78
N LEU A 145 -8.82 7.26 8.02
CA LEU A 145 -9.33 5.96 8.41
C LEU A 145 -10.73 6.13 9.00
N TYR A 146 -11.69 5.43 8.41
CA TYR A 146 -13.09 5.45 8.83
C TYR A 146 -13.52 4.09 9.33
N GLU A 147 -14.40 4.10 10.31
CA GLU A 147 -15.15 2.92 10.74
C GLU A 147 -16.63 3.12 10.42
N VAL A 148 -17.26 2.05 9.92
CA VAL A 148 -18.70 1.99 9.68
C VAL A 148 -19.24 0.79 10.44
N ALA A 149 -20.18 1.04 11.35
CA ALA A 149 -20.85 0.01 12.12
C ALA A 149 -22.06 -0.54 11.34
N GLY A 150 -22.12 -1.86 11.15
CA GLY A 150 -23.27 -2.56 10.58
C GLY A 150 -23.36 -2.58 9.04
N VAL A 151 -24.33 -3.35 8.52
CA VAL A 151 -24.61 -3.52 7.08
C VAL A 151 -25.54 -2.40 6.61
N GLY A 152 -24.97 -1.28 6.17
CA GLY A 152 -25.70 -0.12 5.64
C GLY A 152 -24.83 1.13 5.60
N ASP A 153 -25.30 2.22 4.99
CA ASP A 153 -24.67 3.55 4.99
C ASP A 153 -24.80 4.21 6.38
N GLY A 154 -24.41 3.45 7.42
CA GLY A 154 -24.44 3.84 8.81
C GLY A 154 -23.39 4.89 9.13
N ASP A 155 -23.59 5.58 10.26
CA ASP A 155 -22.77 6.71 10.72
C ASP A 155 -21.27 6.44 10.56
N ARG A 156 -20.66 7.16 9.63
CA ARG A 156 -19.23 7.06 9.33
C ARG A 156 -18.45 7.82 10.39
N THR A 157 -17.73 7.09 11.23
CA THR A 157 -16.87 7.70 12.24
C THR A 157 -15.45 7.79 11.73
N THR A 158 -14.86 8.98 11.73
CA THR A 158 -13.43 9.13 11.43
C THR A 158 -12.64 8.73 12.66
N VAL A 159 -11.92 7.61 12.58
CA VAL A 159 -11.09 7.08 13.67
C VAL A 159 -9.78 7.83 13.75
N GLN A 160 -9.14 7.98 12.60
CA GLN A 160 -7.83 8.61 12.51
C GLN A 160 -7.69 9.33 11.17
N ALA A 161 -6.91 10.42 11.17
CA ALA A 161 -6.53 11.12 9.96
C ALA A 161 -5.17 11.75 10.15
N GLY A 162 -4.45 11.94 9.04
CA GLY A 162 -3.14 12.58 9.06
C GLY A 162 -2.81 13.28 7.74
N PRO A 163 -1.92 14.28 7.76
CA PRO A 163 -1.48 14.94 6.54
C PRO A 163 -0.51 14.06 5.74
N THR A 164 -0.51 14.24 4.43
CA THR A 164 0.45 13.69 3.49
C THR A 164 1.10 14.84 2.73
N VAL A 165 2.42 14.81 2.54
CA VAL A 165 3.18 15.91 1.89
C VAL A 165 3.73 15.54 0.52
N LEU A 166 3.14 14.53 -0.12
CA LEU A 166 3.60 14.02 -1.42
C LEU A 166 3.14 14.91 -2.58
N GLY A 167 2.03 15.65 -2.43
CA GLY A 167 1.44 16.46 -3.50
C GLY A 167 0.81 15.63 -4.63
N VAL A 168 0.87 14.31 -4.53
CA VAL A 168 0.24 13.31 -5.41
C VAL A 168 -0.39 12.23 -4.54
N CYS A 169 -1.43 11.56 -5.05
CA CYS A 169 -2.03 10.44 -4.33
C CYS A 169 -0.97 9.35 -4.07
N PRO A 170 -0.84 8.85 -2.83
CA PRO A 170 0.16 7.82 -2.48
C PRO A 170 -0.14 6.43 -3.06
N ALA A 171 -1.20 6.30 -3.87
CA ALA A 171 -1.62 5.06 -4.50
C ALA A 171 -1.21 5.05 -5.98
N VAL A 172 -0.49 4.01 -6.39
CA VAL A 172 -0.09 3.77 -7.77
C VAL A 172 -0.91 2.61 -8.34
N PRO A 173 -1.78 2.87 -9.34
CA PRO A 173 -2.50 1.82 -10.04
C PRO A 173 -1.55 1.03 -10.93
N PHE A 174 -1.52 -0.29 -10.76
CA PHE A 174 -0.80 -1.22 -11.62
C PHE A 174 -1.81 -2.15 -12.32
N TYR A 175 -2.23 -1.73 -13.51
CA TYR A 175 -3.21 -2.43 -14.35
C TYR A 175 -2.66 -2.61 -15.76
N PHE A 176 -3.15 -3.65 -16.43
CA PHE A 176 -2.91 -3.80 -17.86
C PHE A 176 -3.62 -2.67 -18.60
N LYS A 177 -2.85 -1.75 -19.15
CA LYS A 177 -3.33 -0.76 -20.11
C LYS A 177 -2.75 -1.16 -21.46
N GLU A 178 -3.61 -1.57 -22.38
CA GLU A 178 -3.22 -1.78 -23.76
C GLU A 178 -2.61 -0.47 -24.28
N SER A 179 -1.39 -0.53 -24.80
CA SER A 179 -0.78 0.64 -25.42
C SER A 179 -1.45 0.85 -26.76
N THR A 180 -2.39 1.79 -26.82
CA THR A 180 -2.98 2.29 -28.07
C THR A 180 -1.97 3.05 -28.92
#